data_AF-A0A7C6A1S8-F1
#
_entry.id   AF-A0A7C6A1S8-F1
#
_cell.length_a   1.000
_cell.length_b   1.000
_cell.length_c   1.000
_cell.angle_alpha   90.00
_cell.angle_beta   90.00
_cell.angle_gamma   90.00
#
_symmetry.space_group_name_H-M   'P 1'
#
loop_
_entity.id
_entity.type
_entity.pdbx_description
1 polymer ?
#
loop_
_entity_poly.entity_id
_entity_poly.type
_entity_poly.pdbx_seq_one_letter_code
_entity_poly.pdbx_strand_id
1 'polypeptide(L)'
;MALTMTGGAKQTQREALQERVRQDSDSVSATYAEYAAGRRGNGRRLVLVPINDGPPNNILVGFALFFLLREEEYVKGGNHPFCAEYVGPYVQGSRTKGAGQAGAYVVRLVA
;
A
#
# COMPACT_ATOMS: atom_id res chain seq x y z
N MET A 1 -24.82 26.01 11.67
CA MET A 1 -24.98 25.51 10.28
C MET A 1 -23.74 24.68 9.98
N ALA A 2 -23.86 23.34 10.03
CA ALA A 2 -22.73 22.46 9.73
C ALA A 2 -22.58 22.39 8.20
N LEU A 3 -21.39 22.73 7.68
CA LEU A 3 -21.09 22.49 6.28
C LEU A 3 -20.99 20.97 6.06
N THR A 4 -21.90 20.43 5.26
CA THR A 4 -21.78 19.07 4.74
C THR A 4 -20.67 19.08 3.69
N MET A 5 -19.47 18.63 4.08
CA MET A 5 -18.32 18.54 3.18
C MET A 5 -18.48 17.35 2.24
N THR A 6 -19.18 17.53 1.13
CA THR A 6 -19.37 16.50 0.10
C THR A 6 -18.07 16.29 -0.68
N GLY A 7 -17.52 15.07 -0.64
CA GLY A 7 -16.81 14.44 -1.77
C GLY A 7 -15.59 15.15 -2.38
N GLY A 8 -14.63 15.62 -1.58
CA GLY A 8 -13.33 16.06 -2.13
C GLY A 8 -12.47 14.88 -2.63
N ALA A 9 -11.36 15.16 -3.34
CA ALA A 9 -10.46 14.14 -3.91
C ALA A 9 -9.97 13.06 -2.91
N LYS A 10 -9.85 13.41 -1.62
CA LYS A 10 -9.48 12.46 -0.56
C LYS A 10 -10.57 11.42 -0.26
N GLN A 11 -11.84 11.77 -0.47
CA GLN A 11 -12.95 10.81 -0.38
C GLN A 11 -12.86 9.77 -1.51
N THR A 12 -12.57 10.22 -2.73
CA THR A 12 -12.38 9.32 -3.87
C THR A 12 -11.15 8.41 -3.67
N GLN A 13 -10.06 8.94 -3.11
CA GLN A 13 -8.89 8.13 -2.75
C GLN A 13 -9.24 7.05 -1.72
N ARG A 14 -10.02 7.41 -0.70
CA ARG A 14 -10.53 6.47 0.32
C ARG A 14 -11.38 5.36 -0.31
N GLU A 15 -12.34 5.72 -1.15
CA GLU A 15 -13.20 4.77 -1.86
C GLU A 15 -12.38 3.84 -2.75
N ALA A 16 -11.34 4.35 -3.41
CA ALA A 16 -10.42 3.52 -4.18
C ALA A 16 -9.63 2.53 -3.31
N LEU A 17 -9.19 2.93 -2.11
CA LEU A 17 -8.54 2.01 -1.16
C LEU A 17 -9.51 0.94 -0.68
N GLN A 18 -10.74 1.31 -0.31
CA GLN A 18 -11.78 0.37 0.10
C GLN A 18 -12.10 -0.63 -1.01
N GLU A 19 -12.23 -0.15 -2.26
CA GLU A 19 -12.52 -1.00 -3.40
C GLU A 19 -11.41 -2.02 -3.65
N ARG A 20 -10.14 -1.62 -3.50
CA ARG A 20 -9.02 -2.57 -3.57
C ARG A 20 -9.09 -3.66 -2.51
N VAL A 21 -9.48 -3.31 -1.28
CA VAL A 21 -9.65 -4.28 -0.19
C VAL A 21 -10.81 -5.23 -0.49
N ARG A 22 -11.94 -4.72 -1.00
CA ARG A 22 -13.13 -5.54 -1.36
C ARG A 22 -12.88 -6.47 -2.54
N GLN A 23 -12.07 -6.06 -3.50
CA GLN A 23 -11.68 -6.88 -4.65
C GLN A 23 -10.63 -7.94 -4.31
N ASP A 24 -10.06 -7.93 -3.10
CA ASP A 24 -9.13 -8.96 -2.67
C ASP A 24 -9.88 -10.20 -2.19
N SER A 25 -9.42 -11.38 -2.63
CA SER A 25 -9.97 -12.66 -2.17
C SER A 25 -9.65 -12.96 -0.70
N ASP A 26 -8.76 -12.18 -0.06
CA ASP A 26 -8.56 -12.16 1.37
C ASP A 26 -8.65 -10.72 1.92
N SER A 27 -9.88 -10.26 2.14
CA SER A 27 -10.20 -8.95 2.69
C SER A 27 -10.15 -8.88 4.22
N VAL A 28 -9.99 -10.04 4.88
CA VAL A 28 -10.15 -10.18 6.34
C VAL A 28 -8.83 -10.26 7.11
N SER A 29 -7.73 -10.69 6.47
CA SER A 29 -6.42 -10.75 7.13
C SER A 29 -6.04 -9.40 7.73
N ALA A 30 -5.69 -9.37 9.01
CA ALA A 30 -5.38 -8.15 9.74
C ALA A 30 -3.93 -7.68 9.51
N THR A 31 -3.04 -8.62 9.19
CA THR A 31 -1.61 -8.36 8.95
C THR A 31 -1.13 -9.02 7.66
N TYR A 32 -0.03 -8.52 7.10
CA TYR A 32 0.59 -9.14 5.93
C TYR A 32 1.09 -10.56 6.23
N ALA A 33 1.57 -10.83 7.45
CA ALA A 33 2.00 -12.17 7.84
C ALA A 33 0.85 -13.19 7.76
N GLU A 34 -0.33 -12.82 8.26
CA GLU A 34 -1.55 -13.64 8.16
C GLU A 34 -1.96 -13.84 6.70
N TYR A 35 -1.97 -12.77 5.91
CA TYR A 35 -2.31 -12.79 4.49
C TYR A 35 -1.39 -13.71 3.68
N ALA A 36 -0.08 -13.62 3.92
CA ALA A 36 0.93 -14.43 3.24
C ALA A 36 0.87 -15.90 3.66
N ALA A 37 0.61 -16.19 4.94
CA ALA A 37 0.45 -17.55 5.44
C ALA A 37 -0.84 -18.20 4.91
N GLY A 38 -1.92 -17.41 4.81
CA GLY A 38 -3.22 -17.87 4.37
C GLY A 38 -3.29 -18.30 2.89
N ARG A 39 -2.42 -17.74 2.03
CA ARG A 39 -2.34 -18.04 0.58
C ARG A 39 -3.68 -17.95 -0.16
N ARG A 40 -4.60 -17.13 0.35
CA ARG A 40 -5.95 -16.93 -0.17
C ARG A 40 -6.12 -15.62 -0.93
N GLY A 41 -5.25 -14.64 -0.69
CA GLY A 41 -5.33 -13.32 -1.30
C GLY A 41 -4.83 -13.27 -2.75
N ASN A 42 -5.40 -12.36 -3.54
CA ASN A 42 -5.08 -12.19 -4.97
C ASN A 42 -4.10 -11.03 -5.23
N GLY A 43 -3.55 -10.44 -4.17
CA GLY A 43 -2.56 -9.37 -4.21
C GLY A 43 -3.13 -7.96 -4.35
N ARG A 44 -4.46 -7.77 -4.42
CA ARG A 44 -5.08 -6.44 -4.57
C ARG A 44 -4.77 -5.49 -3.40
N ARG A 45 -4.62 -6.04 -2.20
CA ARG A 45 -4.20 -5.30 -0.99
C ARG A 45 -2.71 -4.98 -0.96
N LEU A 46 -1.91 -5.47 -1.91
CA LEU A 46 -0.50 -5.10 -2.02
C LEU A 46 -0.35 -3.90 -2.97
N VAL A 47 0.20 -2.81 -2.45
CA VAL A 47 0.35 -1.54 -3.15
C VAL A 47 1.82 -1.18 -3.24
N LEU A 48 2.27 -0.97 -4.48
CA LEU A 48 3.59 -0.45 -4.78
C LEU A 48 3.61 1.07 -4.62
N VAL A 49 4.60 1.57 -3.88
CA VAL A 49 4.80 3.00 -3.67
C VAL A 49 6.22 3.39 -4.11
N PRO A 50 6.37 4.34 -5.04
CA PRO A 50 7.66 4.91 -5.38
C PRO A 50 8.24 5.73 -4.22
N ILE A 51 9.53 5.55 -3.94
CA ILE A 51 10.27 6.34 -2.95
C ILE A 51 11.16 7.32 -3.70
N ASN A 52 11.14 8.60 -3.29
CA ASN A 52 12.05 9.63 -3.80
C ASN A 52 13.03 10.11 -2.71
N ASP A 53 14.16 10.69 -3.14
CA ASP A 53 15.20 11.26 -2.27
C ASP A 53 14.83 12.60 -1.61
N GLY A 54 13.61 13.10 -1.88
CA GLY A 54 13.11 14.38 -1.41
C GLY A 54 13.73 15.59 -2.13
N PRO A 55 13.36 16.81 -1.71
CA PRO A 55 13.89 18.04 -2.28
C PRO A 55 15.42 18.14 -2.13
N PRO A 56 16.13 18.71 -3.11
CA PRO A 56 15.60 19.43 -4.28
C PRO A 56 15.31 18.54 -5.51
N ASN A 57 15.88 17.34 -5.58
CA ASN A 57 15.93 16.59 -6.83
C ASN A 57 14.70 15.69 -7.06
N ASN A 58 14.06 15.20 -5.99
CA ASN A 58 12.89 14.32 -6.04
C ASN A 58 13.05 13.11 -7.00
N ILE A 59 14.27 12.58 -7.06
CA ILE A 59 14.64 11.44 -7.91
C ILE A 59 14.09 10.17 -7.28
N LEU A 60 13.52 9.29 -8.11
CA LEU A 60 13.09 7.96 -7.71
C LEU A 60 14.31 7.11 -7.32
N VAL A 61 14.39 6.73 -6.03
CA VAL A 61 15.48 5.91 -5.49
C VAL A 61 15.09 4.45 -5.27
N GLY A 62 13.79 4.13 -5.38
CA GLY A 62 13.31 2.77 -5.29
C GLY A 62 11.81 2.65 -5.15
N PHE A 63 11.37 1.45 -4.78
CA PHE A 63 9.97 1.12 -4.55
C PHE A 63 9.80 0.36 -3.25
N ALA A 64 8.72 0.63 -2.54
CA ALA A 64 8.29 -0.14 -1.38
C ALA A 64 6.95 -0.80 -1.65
N LEU A 65 6.73 -1.93 -0.97
CA LEU A 65 5.46 -2.62 -0.93
C LEU A 65 4.76 -2.34 0.39
N PHE A 66 3.50 -1.97 0.31
CA PHE A 66 2.62 -1.78 1.45
C PHE A 66 1.41 -2.71 1.36
N PHE A 67 0.95 -3.19 2.50
CA PHE A 67 -0.25 -3.99 2.64
C PHE A 67 -1.38 -3.12 3.19
N LEU A 68 -2.47 -3.03 2.45
CA LEU A 68 -3.67 -2.32 2.86
C LEU A 68 -4.33 -3.06 4.02
N LEU A 69 -4.77 -2.30 5.02
CA LEU A 69 -5.50 -2.79 6.17
C LEU A 69 -6.93 -3.19 5.78
N ARG A 70 -7.70 -3.64 6.76
CA ARG A 70 -9.11 -4.01 6.54
C ARG A 70 -9.94 -2.77 6.22
N GLU A 71 -11.06 -2.97 5.55
CA GLU A 71 -11.94 -1.88 5.09
C GLU A 71 -12.35 -0.93 6.23
N GLU A 72 -12.57 -1.49 7.42
CA GLU A 72 -12.94 -0.81 8.67
C GLU A 72 -11.97 0.32 9.05
N GLU A 73 -10.68 0.18 8.72
CA GLU A 73 -9.66 1.20 9.00
C GLU A 73 -9.79 2.44 8.10
N TYR A 74 -10.46 2.29 6.96
CA TYR A 74 -10.64 3.34 5.96
C TYR A 74 -12.02 4.02 6.04
N VAL A 75 -12.81 3.76 7.08
CA VAL A 75 -14.15 4.35 7.26
C VAL A 75 -14.07 5.81 7.76
N LYS A 76 -12.91 6.21 8.29
CA LYS A 76 -12.65 7.59 8.75
C LYS A 76 -12.80 8.57 7.57
N GLY A 77 -13.38 9.74 7.81
CA GLY A 77 -13.62 10.74 6.76
C GLY A 77 -12.33 11.19 6.07
N GLY A 78 -12.44 11.79 4.87
CA GLY A 78 -11.31 12.17 4.01
C GLY A 78 -10.25 13.13 4.61
N ASN A 79 -10.44 13.63 5.84
CA ASN A 79 -9.45 14.44 6.56
C ASN A 79 -8.51 13.63 7.46
N HIS A 80 -8.64 12.31 7.52
CA HIS A 80 -7.75 11.45 8.29
C HIS A 80 -6.65 10.83 7.40
N PRO A 81 -5.43 10.64 7.93
CA PRO A 81 -4.41 9.87 7.23
C PRO A 81 -4.87 8.42 7.06
N PHE A 82 -4.64 7.86 5.88
CA PHE A 82 -4.89 6.44 5.59
C PHE A 82 -3.59 5.65 5.77
N CYS A 83 -3.60 4.69 6.70
CA CYS A 83 -2.43 3.89 7.02
C CYS A 83 -2.39 2.59 6.22
N ALA A 84 -1.19 2.05 6.07
CA ALA A 84 -0.92 0.72 5.50
C ALA A 84 0.30 0.11 6.20
N GLU A 85 0.39 -1.22 6.22
CA GLU A 85 1.51 -1.94 6.80
C GLU A 85 2.67 -1.96 5.81
N TYR A 86 3.87 -1.56 6.24
CA TYR A 86 5.07 -1.66 5.42
C TYR A 86 5.51 -3.13 5.32
N VAL A 87 5.55 -3.68 4.10
CA VAL A 87 5.91 -5.09 3.86
C VAL A 87 7.41 -5.25 3.63
N GLY A 88 8.02 -4.29 2.95
CA GLY A 88 9.42 -4.36 2.54
C GLY A 88 9.72 -3.59 1.26
N PRO A 89 10.99 -3.61 0.82
CA PRO A 89 11.36 -3.17 -0.52
C PRO A 89 10.70 -4.02 -1.61
N TYR A 90 10.37 -3.37 -2.72
CA TYR A 90 9.83 -4.03 -3.92
C TYR A 90 10.78 -3.88 -5.11
N VAL A 91 10.83 -4.94 -5.92
CA VAL A 91 11.57 -4.97 -7.19
C VAL A 91 10.62 -5.42 -8.28
N GLN A 92 10.58 -4.68 -9.39
CA GLN A 92 9.72 -5.01 -10.54
C GLN A 92 10.03 -6.42 -11.06
N GLY A 93 8.96 -7.22 -11.25
CA GLY A 93 9.06 -8.62 -11.65
C GLY A 93 9.18 -9.62 -10.50
N SER A 94 9.30 -9.16 -9.25
CA SER A 94 9.31 -10.04 -8.10
C SER A 94 7.89 -10.53 -7.76
N ARG A 95 7.73 -11.85 -7.62
CA ARG A 95 6.50 -12.49 -7.11
C ARG A 95 6.39 -12.43 -5.58
N THR A 96 7.45 -11.99 -4.90
CA THR A 96 7.55 -11.92 -3.44
C THR A 96 8.17 -10.58 -3.02
N LYS A 97 8.09 -10.23 -1.73
CA LYS A 97 8.88 -9.10 -1.21
C LYS A 97 10.38 -9.31 -1.47
N GLY A 98 11.14 -8.23 -1.62
CA GLY A 98 12.59 -8.30 -1.72
C GLY A 98 13.21 -8.96 -0.47
N ALA A 99 14.29 -9.71 -0.64
CA ALA A 99 15.07 -10.25 0.47
C ALA A 99 15.86 -9.10 1.12
N GLY A 100 15.56 -8.77 2.38
CA GLY A 100 16.23 -7.70 3.12
C GLY A 100 15.42 -7.15 4.28
N GLN A 101 16.06 -6.32 5.11
CA GLN A 101 15.35 -5.48 6.07
C GLN A 101 14.60 -4.35 5.35
N ALA A 102 13.80 -3.58 6.08
CA ALA A 102 13.19 -2.36 5.54
C ALA A 102 14.28 -1.39 5.07
N GLY A 103 14.27 -0.97 3.81
CA GLY A 103 15.29 -0.07 3.26
C GLY A 103 15.17 0.17 1.76
N ALA A 104 15.85 1.22 1.26
CA ALA A 104 16.01 1.45 -0.18
C ALA A 104 17.19 0.60 -0.69
N TYR A 105 16.93 -0.24 -1.70
CA TYR A 105 17.96 -1.10 -2.29
C TYR A 105 18.04 -0.84 -3.79
N VAL A 106 19.26 -0.60 -4.28
CA VAL A 106 19.56 -0.55 -5.71
C VAL A 106 19.91 -1.98 -6.14
N VAL A 107 19.08 -2.58 -6.99
CA VAL A 107 19.34 -3.93 -7.52
C VAL A 107 19.99 -3.80 -8.88
N ARG A 108 21.15 -4.42 -9.05
CA ARG A 108 21.82 -4.56 -10.35
C ARG A 108 21.44 -5.91 -10.94
N LEU A 109 20.84 -5.91 -12.14
CA LEU A 109 20.68 -7.14 -12.92
C LEU A 109 22.08 -7.64 -13.32
N VAL A 110 22.39 -8.87 -12.92
CA VAL A 110 23.58 -9.59 -13.40
C VAL A 110 23.07 -10.60 -14.43
N ALA A 111 23.52 -10.44 -15.67
CA ALA A 111 23.27 -11.39 -16.76
C ALA A 111 24.31 -12.51 -16.71
#